data_AF-A0A0M2LNX6-F1
#
_entry.id   AF-A0A0M2LNX6-F1
#
_cell.length_a   1.000
_cell.length_b   1.000
_cell.length_c   1.000
_cell.angle_alpha   90.00
_cell.angle_beta   90.00
_cell.angle_gamma   90.00
#
_symmetry.space_group_name_H-M   'P 1'
#
loop_
_entity.id
_entity.type
_entity.pdbx_description
1 polymer ?
#
loop_
_entity_poly.entity_id
_entity_poly.type
_entity_poly.pdbx_seq_one_letter_code
_entity_poly.pdbx_strand_id
1 'polypeptide(L)'
;MPVLKIMTDADFDKYEAKEAQRFPGALYGSPSHIRLDWLDAFDAALAAKDEEAIQRCIEQRPYLAQYITPSTGHHGIWLFPKQQIALHQPNGSPGKIPDFLAVAANSDGYTWWIIELKRADVQFANMKADAFSPTANKALVQCTSYLNQFDRYVDTVRSMTGVKEIVRPKSVLLLIGDSRQETPGQTSMRGNVNESLSDRLQVVSYDRIRRHLQSDLGYRRRNRGFAAEVT
;
A
#
# COMPACT_ATOMS: atom_id res chain seq x y z
N MET A 1 -13.65 34.10 19.46
CA MET A 1 -13.36 33.27 18.27
C MET A 1 -12.03 32.60 18.48
N PRO A 2 -11.89 31.26 18.36
CA PRO A 2 -10.58 30.65 18.45
C PRO A 2 -9.78 31.02 17.21
N VAL A 3 -8.61 31.63 17.42
CA VAL A 3 -7.65 31.91 16.37
C VAL A 3 -7.21 30.56 15.79
N LEU A 4 -7.46 30.33 14.49
CA LEU A 4 -6.88 29.21 13.78
C LEU A 4 -5.36 29.35 13.88
N LYS A 5 -4.72 28.54 14.73
CA LYS A 5 -3.27 28.56 14.85
C LYS A 5 -2.71 27.98 13.56
N ILE A 6 -2.21 28.87 12.69
CA ILE A 6 -1.51 28.45 11.48
C ILE A 6 -0.30 27.64 11.93
N MET A 7 -0.27 26.37 11.53
CA MET A 7 0.81 25.47 11.91
C MET A 7 2.10 25.94 11.23
N THR A 8 3.15 26.16 12.00
CA THR A 8 4.46 26.54 11.44
C THR A 8 5.15 25.31 10.85
N ASP A 9 6.16 25.51 9.98
CA ASP A 9 6.96 24.41 9.44
C ASP A 9 7.60 23.58 10.58
N ALA A 10 8.08 24.24 11.63
CA ALA A 10 8.63 23.57 12.81
C ALA A 10 7.58 22.77 13.61
N ASP A 11 6.32 23.20 13.62
CA ASP A 11 5.23 22.43 14.22
C ASP A 11 4.88 21.22 13.35
N PHE A 12 4.95 21.36 12.02
CA PHE A 12 4.74 20.26 11.07
C PHE A 12 5.85 19.20 11.18
N ASP A 13 7.12 19.61 11.23
CA ASP A 13 8.25 18.68 11.38
C ASP A 13 8.15 17.88 12.69
N LYS A 14 7.76 18.54 13.79
CA LYS A 14 7.50 17.87 15.08
C LYS A 14 6.34 16.90 14.99
N TYR A 15 5.28 17.26 14.27
CA TYR A 15 4.15 16.38 14.01
C TYR A 15 4.59 15.14 13.20
N GLU A 16 5.35 15.31 12.11
CA GLU A 16 5.83 14.19 11.30
C GLU A 16 6.77 13.28 12.08
N ALA A 17 7.70 13.84 12.87
CA ALA A 17 8.59 13.05 13.71
C ALA A 17 7.80 12.21 14.74
N LYS A 18 6.75 12.79 15.33
CA LYS A 18 5.86 12.09 16.27
C LYS A 18 5.08 10.99 15.57
N GLU A 19 4.54 11.24 14.39
CA GLU A 19 3.78 10.24 13.63
C GLU A 19 4.70 9.12 13.12
N ALA A 20 5.92 9.41 12.67
CA ALA A 20 6.90 8.40 12.31
C ALA A 20 7.25 7.44 13.48
N GLN A 21 7.18 7.94 14.72
CA GLN A 21 7.42 7.14 15.94
C GLN A 21 6.16 6.47 16.50
N ARG A 22 4.97 6.73 15.92
CA ARG A 22 3.68 6.21 16.42
C ARG A 22 3.67 4.69 16.50
N PHE A 23 4.21 4.04 15.48
CA PHE A 23 4.25 2.59 15.34
C PHE A 23 5.70 2.14 15.18
N PRO A 24 6.36 1.74 16.29
CA PRO A 24 7.75 1.29 16.26
C PRO A 24 7.99 0.22 15.20
N GLY A 25 9.10 0.38 14.45
CA GLY A 25 9.48 -0.51 13.36
C GLY A 25 8.80 -0.22 12.02
N ALA A 26 7.63 0.40 12.00
CA ALA A 26 6.95 0.68 10.74
C ALA A 26 7.65 1.76 9.91
N LEU A 27 7.58 1.61 8.59
CA LEU A 27 8.02 2.62 7.62
C LEU A 27 6.90 3.65 7.45
N TYR A 28 7.16 4.91 7.77
CA TYR A 28 6.17 5.98 7.68
C TYR A 28 6.25 6.76 6.36
N GLY A 29 5.08 7.01 5.76
CA GLY A 29 4.92 7.82 4.57
C GLY A 29 3.90 8.93 4.77
N SER A 30 4.23 10.14 4.33
CA SER A 30 3.38 11.33 4.36
C SER A 30 3.32 11.96 2.97
N PRO A 31 2.25 12.72 2.62
CA PRO A 31 2.23 13.45 1.37
C PRO A 31 3.44 14.38 1.23
N SER A 32 3.94 14.96 2.32
CA SER A 32 5.10 15.87 2.30
C SER A 32 6.32 15.23 1.63
N HIS A 33 6.49 13.91 1.76
CA HIS A 33 7.61 13.14 1.27
C HIS A 33 7.65 13.02 -0.25
N ILE A 34 6.54 13.25 -0.96
CA ILE A 34 6.46 13.10 -2.42
C ILE A 34 7.49 14.01 -3.11
N ARG A 35 8.38 13.38 -3.89
CA ARG A 35 9.41 14.04 -4.70
C ARG A 35 9.17 13.84 -6.21
N LEU A 36 9.76 14.72 -7.02
CA LEU A 36 9.56 14.76 -8.48
C LEU A 36 10.07 13.49 -9.19
N ASP A 37 11.12 12.86 -8.67
CA ASP A 37 11.78 11.67 -9.18
C ASP A 37 11.04 10.36 -8.83
N TRP A 38 10.06 10.41 -7.92
CA TRP A 38 9.36 9.20 -7.46
C TRP A 38 8.61 8.49 -8.59
N LEU A 39 8.08 9.24 -9.56
CA LEU A 39 7.38 8.63 -10.70
C LEU A 39 8.33 7.81 -11.55
N ASP A 40 9.52 8.35 -11.86
CA ASP A 40 10.52 7.67 -12.67
C ASP A 40 11.08 6.44 -11.92
N ALA A 41 11.34 6.59 -10.62
CA ALA A 41 11.75 5.47 -9.77
C ALA A 41 10.70 4.36 -9.70
N PHE A 42 9.42 4.72 -9.65
CA PHE A 42 8.32 3.75 -9.65
C PHE A 42 8.17 3.07 -11.01
N ASP A 43 8.16 3.83 -12.11
CA ASP A 43 8.11 3.28 -13.47
C ASP A 43 9.31 2.35 -13.75
N ALA A 44 10.51 2.68 -13.24
CA ALA A 44 11.69 1.81 -13.32
C ALA A 44 11.51 0.50 -12.54
N ALA A 45 10.93 0.55 -11.33
CA ALA A 45 10.64 -0.64 -10.54
C ALA A 45 9.62 -1.56 -11.23
N LEU A 46 8.57 -1.01 -11.85
CA LEU A 46 7.61 -1.78 -12.64
C LEU A 46 8.26 -2.42 -13.88
N ALA A 47 9.16 -1.69 -14.55
CA ALA A 47 9.86 -2.16 -15.74
C ALA A 47 10.85 -3.30 -15.47
N ALA A 48 11.34 -3.43 -14.23
CA ALA A 48 12.21 -4.53 -13.82
C ALA A 48 11.53 -5.91 -13.87
N LYS A 49 10.18 -5.96 -13.92
CA LYS A 49 9.38 -7.20 -13.95
C LYS A 49 9.67 -8.15 -12.80
N ASP A 50 10.00 -7.56 -11.65
CA ASP A 50 10.39 -8.26 -10.43
C ASP A 50 9.57 -7.73 -9.25
N GLU A 51 9.01 -8.64 -8.47
CA GLU A 51 8.24 -8.31 -7.26
C GLU A 51 9.15 -7.65 -6.21
N GLU A 52 10.40 -8.06 -6.11
CA GLU A 52 11.34 -7.52 -5.12
C GLU A 52 11.70 -6.06 -5.44
N ALA A 53 11.91 -5.71 -6.72
CA ALA A 53 12.12 -4.33 -7.14
C ALA A 53 10.95 -3.41 -6.74
N ILE A 54 9.71 -3.90 -6.91
CA ILE A 54 8.49 -3.17 -6.52
C ILE A 54 8.41 -3.03 -5.00
N GLN A 55 8.65 -4.12 -4.26
CA GLN A 55 8.65 -4.12 -2.80
C GLN A 55 9.65 -3.09 -2.24
N ARG A 56 10.91 -3.12 -2.70
CA ARG A 56 11.95 -2.17 -2.30
C ARG A 56 11.56 -0.73 -2.64
N CYS A 57 10.92 -0.51 -3.78
CA CYS A 57 10.44 0.82 -4.18
C CYS A 57 9.41 1.37 -3.19
N ILE A 58 8.44 0.54 -2.77
CA ILE A 58 7.41 0.89 -1.79
C ILE A 58 8.02 1.07 -0.39
N GLU A 59 8.96 0.21 0.04
CA GLU A 59 9.65 0.36 1.33
C GLU A 59 10.41 1.69 1.43
N GLN A 60 11.08 2.10 0.36
CA GLN A 60 11.77 3.39 0.29
C GLN A 60 10.81 4.58 0.20
N ARG A 61 9.56 4.35 -0.22
CA ARG A 61 8.55 5.39 -0.48
C ARG A 61 7.19 4.94 0.08
N PRO A 62 7.04 4.80 1.42
CA PRO A 62 5.87 4.14 1.99
C PRO A 62 4.53 4.79 1.62
N TYR A 63 4.56 6.10 1.35
CA TYR A 63 3.37 6.84 0.92
C TYR A 63 2.78 6.35 -0.40
N LEU A 64 3.52 5.62 -1.24
CA LEU A 64 2.95 4.99 -2.43
C LEU A 64 1.81 4.01 -2.10
N ALA A 65 1.89 3.34 -0.94
CA ALA A 65 0.83 2.44 -0.49
C ALA A 65 -0.44 3.20 -0.07
N GLN A 66 -0.37 4.51 0.21
CA GLN A 66 -1.58 5.30 0.49
C GLN A 66 -2.54 5.27 -0.70
N TYR A 67 -2.03 5.30 -1.94
CA TYR A 67 -2.83 5.37 -3.16
C TYR A 67 -3.65 4.10 -3.47
N ILE A 68 -3.34 2.99 -2.81
CA ILE A 68 -4.10 1.75 -2.92
C ILE A 68 -5.09 1.54 -1.78
N THR A 69 -4.94 2.27 -0.66
CA THR A 69 -5.85 2.15 0.48
C THR A 69 -7.19 2.85 0.21
N PRO A 70 -8.33 2.24 0.57
CA PRO A 70 -9.63 2.88 0.42
C PRO A 70 -9.91 3.88 1.54
N SER A 71 -10.53 5.02 1.19
CA SER A 71 -11.24 5.90 2.13
C SER A 71 -10.42 6.32 3.35
N THR A 72 -9.15 6.65 3.15
CA THR A 72 -8.26 7.23 4.17
C THR A 72 -8.05 8.69 3.84
N GLY A 73 -8.11 9.55 4.86
CA GLY A 73 -7.61 10.91 4.70
C GLY A 73 -6.12 10.83 4.39
N HIS A 74 -5.62 11.67 3.49
CA HIS A 74 -4.21 11.70 3.05
C HIS A 74 -3.25 12.16 4.18
N HIS A 75 -3.45 11.72 5.42
CA HIS A 75 -2.72 12.14 6.62
C HIS A 75 -1.38 11.40 6.80
N GLY A 76 -1.27 10.20 6.23
CA GLY A 76 -0.06 9.38 6.31
C GLY A 76 -0.39 7.89 6.41
N ILE A 77 0.60 7.06 6.10
CA ILE A 77 0.50 5.60 6.11
C ILE A 77 1.74 5.01 6.78
N TRP A 78 1.56 3.92 7.51
CA TRP A 78 2.64 3.14 8.09
C TRP A 78 2.63 1.73 7.50
N LEU A 79 3.81 1.25 7.12
CA LEU A 79 3.99 -0.07 6.54
C LEU A 79 4.93 -0.91 7.41
N PHE A 80 4.46 -2.09 7.80
CA PHE A 80 5.27 -3.12 8.42
C PHE A 80 5.68 -4.10 7.32
N PRO A 81 6.95 -4.10 6.88
CA PRO A 81 7.44 -5.03 5.87
C PRO A 81 7.42 -6.47 6.38
N LYS A 82 7.32 -7.42 5.44
CA LYS A 82 7.31 -8.87 5.66
C LYS A 82 8.22 -9.37 6.78
N GLN A 83 9.46 -8.87 6.85
CA GLN A 83 10.46 -9.28 7.84
C GLN A 83 10.03 -9.00 9.28
N GLN A 84 9.19 -7.99 9.52
CA GLN A 84 8.71 -7.60 10.85
C GLN A 84 7.46 -8.38 11.28
N ILE A 85 6.72 -8.94 10.33
CA ILE A 85 5.45 -9.65 10.55
C ILE A 85 5.57 -11.15 10.26
N ALA A 86 6.79 -11.64 10.04
CA ALA A 86 7.09 -13.02 9.69
C ALA A 86 6.84 -13.97 10.86
N LEU A 87 5.68 -14.62 10.87
CA LEU A 87 5.38 -15.72 11.79
C LEU A 87 6.14 -16.97 11.36
N HIS A 88 7.06 -17.45 12.19
CA HIS A 88 7.66 -18.77 12.02
C HIS A 88 6.64 -19.81 12.49
N GLN A 89 6.28 -20.78 11.64
CA GLN A 89 5.41 -21.86 12.08
C GLN A 89 6.15 -22.73 13.13
N PRO A 90 5.44 -23.39 14.06
CA PRO A 90 6.06 -24.26 15.06
C PRO A 90 6.92 -25.40 14.47
N ASN A 91 6.67 -25.77 13.20
CA ASN A 91 7.43 -26.77 12.46
C ASN A 91 8.65 -26.21 11.70
N GLY A 92 8.98 -24.92 11.88
CA GLY A 92 10.08 -24.25 11.19
C GLY A 92 9.83 -23.94 9.72
N SER A 93 8.67 -24.28 9.16
CA SER A 93 8.34 -23.92 7.79
C SER A 93 7.96 -22.43 7.69
N PRO A 94 8.31 -21.74 6.59
CA PRO A 94 7.86 -20.38 6.36
C PRO A 94 6.33 -20.37 6.34
N GLY A 95 5.71 -19.64 7.27
CA GLY A 95 4.30 -19.31 7.13
C GLY A 95 4.06 -18.54 5.82
N LYS A 96 2.84 -18.57 5.29
CA LYS A 96 2.47 -17.62 4.24
C LYS A 96 2.46 -16.24 4.88
N ILE A 97 3.48 -15.43 4.63
CA ILE A 97 3.62 -14.10 5.21
C ILE A 97 3.34 -13.09 4.09
N PRO A 98 2.40 -12.15 4.28
CA PRO A 98 2.14 -11.11 3.29
C PRO A 98 3.33 -10.16 3.17
N ASP A 99 3.38 -9.42 2.06
CA ASP A 99 4.48 -8.50 1.81
C ASP A 99 4.46 -7.30 2.76
N PHE A 100 3.26 -6.79 3.09
CA PHE A 100 3.10 -5.78 4.12
C PHE A 100 1.84 -5.95 4.97
N LEU A 101 1.92 -5.46 6.21
CA LEU A 101 0.78 -5.00 6.98
C LEU A 101 0.81 -3.46 6.95
N ALA A 102 -0.28 -2.85 6.51
CA ALA A 102 -0.40 -1.40 6.40
C ALA A 102 -1.43 -0.86 7.38
N VAL A 103 -1.21 0.37 7.86
CA VAL A 103 -2.19 1.11 8.66
C VAL A 103 -2.21 2.56 8.20
N ALA A 104 -3.38 3.16 8.19
CA ALA A 104 -3.56 4.59 7.95
C ALA A 104 -4.65 5.14 8.85
N ALA A 105 -4.54 6.44 9.15
CA ALA A 105 -5.50 7.16 9.96
C ALA A 105 -6.71 7.61 9.13
N ASN A 106 -7.89 7.55 9.73
CA ASN A 106 -9.12 8.14 9.23
C ASN A 106 -9.96 8.71 10.40
N SER A 107 -11.17 9.19 10.11
CA SER A 107 -12.06 9.77 11.13
C SER A 107 -12.39 8.81 12.28
N ASP A 108 -12.32 7.51 12.03
CA ASP A 108 -12.71 6.46 12.97
C ASP A 108 -11.51 5.86 13.72
N GLY A 109 -10.31 6.46 13.54
CA GLY A 109 -9.06 6.02 14.14
C GLY A 109 -8.12 5.40 13.13
N TYR A 110 -7.63 4.18 13.40
CA TYR A 110 -6.68 3.48 12.55
C TYR A 110 -7.33 2.30 11.85
N THR A 111 -7.20 2.24 10.53
CA THR A 111 -7.64 1.09 9.74
C THR A 111 -6.43 0.34 9.21
N TRP A 112 -6.50 -0.99 9.27
CA TRP A 112 -5.40 -1.89 8.93
C TRP A 112 -5.72 -2.67 7.65
N TRP A 113 -4.72 -2.93 6.82
CA TRP A 113 -4.82 -3.74 5.60
C TRP A 113 -3.64 -4.68 5.46
N ILE A 114 -3.87 -5.81 4.81
CA ILE A 114 -2.79 -6.66 4.33
C ILE A 114 -2.51 -6.27 2.89
N ILE A 115 -1.25 -6.13 2.49
CA ILE A 115 -0.86 -5.90 1.09
C ILE A 115 -0.09 -7.12 0.60
N GLU A 116 -0.53 -7.66 -0.53
CA GLU A 116 0.16 -8.71 -1.27
C GLU A 116 0.52 -8.17 -2.66
N LEU A 117 1.79 -8.26 -3.01
CA LEU A 117 2.32 -7.84 -4.29
C LEU A 117 2.40 -9.04 -5.24
N LYS A 118 2.11 -8.78 -6.51
CA LYS A 118 2.44 -9.64 -7.63
C LYS A 118 3.09 -8.80 -8.73
N ARG A 119 3.79 -9.43 -9.67
CA ARG A 119 4.45 -8.72 -10.77
C ARG A 119 3.50 -7.82 -11.58
N ALA A 120 4.03 -6.71 -12.08
CA ALA A 120 3.28 -5.71 -12.87
C ALA A 120 2.98 -6.17 -14.31
N ASP A 121 3.78 -7.08 -14.86
CA ASP A 121 3.61 -7.60 -16.21
C ASP A 121 2.68 -8.84 -16.29
N VAL A 122 2.15 -9.27 -15.14
CA VAL A 122 1.17 -10.36 -15.07
C VAL A 122 -0.20 -9.79 -14.75
N GLN A 123 -1.14 -9.92 -15.68
CA GLN A 123 -2.50 -9.41 -15.49
C GLN A 123 -3.34 -10.31 -14.57
N PHE A 124 -4.36 -9.71 -13.96
CA PHE A 124 -5.27 -10.41 -13.06
C PHE A 124 -6.11 -11.47 -13.79
N ALA A 125 -6.61 -11.12 -14.97
CA ALA A 125 -7.40 -11.99 -15.83
C ALA A 125 -6.57 -12.49 -17.02
N ASN A 126 -6.94 -13.65 -17.56
CA ASN A 126 -6.32 -14.16 -18.80
C ASN A 126 -6.67 -13.26 -20.00
N MET A 127 -6.03 -13.50 -21.15
CA MET A 127 -6.23 -12.68 -22.36
C MET A 127 -7.67 -12.72 -22.92
N LYS A 128 -8.43 -13.79 -22.65
CA LYS A 128 -9.83 -13.93 -23.07
C LYS A 128 -10.81 -13.28 -22.10
N ALA A 129 -10.34 -12.88 -20.92
CA ALA A 129 -11.14 -12.36 -19.81
C ALA A 129 -12.27 -13.30 -19.33
N ASP A 130 -12.13 -14.61 -19.55
CA ASP A 130 -13.10 -15.63 -19.11
C ASP A 130 -12.67 -16.37 -17.84
N ALA A 131 -11.40 -16.20 -17.41
CA ALA A 131 -10.87 -16.76 -16.18
C ALA A 131 -9.72 -15.92 -15.61
N PHE A 132 -9.44 -16.13 -14.31
CA PHE A 132 -8.26 -15.55 -13.66
C PHE A 132 -6.97 -16.11 -14.27
N SER A 133 -5.92 -15.30 -14.30
CA SER A 133 -4.59 -15.80 -14.67
C SER A 133 -4.11 -16.85 -13.65
N PRO A 134 -3.19 -17.76 -14.02
CA PRO A 134 -2.64 -18.73 -13.08
C PRO A 134 -2.02 -18.08 -11.82
N THR A 135 -1.35 -16.93 -12.00
CA THR A 135 -0.77 -16.15 -10.91
C THR A 135 -1.85 -15.55 -10.03
N ALA A 136 -2.89 -14.95 -10.62
CA ALA A 136 -4.02 -14.41 -9.87
C ALA A 136 -4.74 -15.50 -9.06
N ASN A 137 -5.00 -16.67 -9.65
CA ASN A 137 -5.60 -17.81 -8.94
C ASN A 137 -4.80 -18.20 -7.69
N LYS A 138 -3.48 -18.34 -7.81
CA LYS A 138 -2.61 -18.64 -6.66
C LYS A 138 -2.65 -17.53 -5.61
N ALA A 139 -2.59 -16.27 -6.03
CA ALA A 139 -2.66 -15.12 -5.15
C ALA A 139 -3.99 -15.04 -4.40
N LEU A 140 -5.13 -15.30 -5.05
CA LEU A 140 -6.44 -15.34 -4.40
C LEU A 140 -6.50 -16.40 -3.28
N VAL A 141 -5.96 -17.59 -3.53
CA VAL A 141 -5.86 -18.66 -2.52
C VAL A 141 -4.93 -18.25 -1.36
N GLN A 142 -3.88 -17.48 -1.62
CA GLN A 142 -3.03 -16.91 -0.56
C GLN A 142 -3.79 -15.86 0.25
N CYS A 143 -4.38 -14.85 -0.41
CA CYS A 143 -5.08 -13.74 0.23
C CYS A 143 -6.25 -14.19 1.10
N THR A 144 -7.05 -15.16 0.63
CA THR A 144 -8.16 -15.72 1.41
C THR A 144 -7.71 -16.40 2.71
N SER A 145 -6.47 -16.88 2.76
CA SER A 145 -5.91 -17.49 3.96
C SER A 145 -5.39 -16.46 4.97
N TYR A 146 -4.98 -15.27 4.53
CA TYR A 146 -4.34 -14.27 5.40
C TYR A 146 -5.27 -13.74 6.49
N LEU A 147 -6.49 -13.30 6.16
CA LEU A 147 -7.40 -12.76 7.18
C LEU A 147 -7.74 -13.80 8.25
N ASN A 148 -8.00 -15.04 7.82
CA ASN A 148 -8.31 -16.15 8.72
C ASN A 148 -7.11 -16.55 9.60
N GLN A 149 -5.89 -16.44 9.07
CA GLN A 149 -4.66 -16.68 9.83
C GLN A 149 -4.38 -15.53 10.80
N PHE A 150 -4.61 -14.29 10.39
CA PHE A 150 -4.35 -13.12 11.22
C PHE A 150 -5.17 -13.15 12.52
N ASP A 151 -6.42 -13.60 12.45
CA ASP A 151 -7.28 -13.79 13.63
C ASP A 151 -6.67 -14.74 14.67
N ARG A 152 -5.82 -15.69 14.25
CA ARG A 152 -5.19 -16.67 15.15
C ARG A 152 -3.86 -16.19 15.73
N TYR A 153 -3.19 -15.23 15.09
CA TYR A 153 -1.82 -14.84 15.43
C TYR A 153 -1.65 -13.34 15.70
N VAL A 154 -2.73 -12.56 15.74
CA VAL A 154 -2.67 -11.11 16.00
C VAL A 154 -1.88 -10.78 17.27
N ASP A 155 -2.03 -11.57 18.33
CA ASP A 155 -1.27 -11.36 19.58
C ASP A 155 0.22 -11.69 19.43
N THR A 156 0.57 -12.64 18.57
CA THR A 156 1.97 -12.91 18.21
C THR A 156 2.55 -11.73 17.42
N VAL A 157 1.81 -11.21 16.44
CA VAL A 157 2.23 -10.03 15.65
C VAL A 157 2.41 -8.81 16.56
N ARG A 158 1.48 -8.56 17.49
CA ARG A 158 1.61 -7.50 18.52
C ARG A 158 2.84 -7.69 19.38
N SER A 159 3.12 -8.92 19.80
CA SER A 159 4.30 -9.22 20.64
C SER A 159 5.61 -9.01 19.88
N MET A 160 5.68 -9.39 18.61
CA MET A 160 6.87 -9.24 17.76
C MET A 160 7.14 -7.78 17.38
N THR A 161 6.09 -7.02 17.07
CA THR A 161 6.20 -5.61 16.65
C THR A 161 6.25 -4.64 17.84
N GLY A 162 5.78 -5.07 19.02
CA GLY A 162 5.56 -4.19 20.16
C GLY A 162 4.35 -3.26 20.04
N VAL A 163 3.57 -3.38 18.95
CA VAL A 163 2.44 -2.49 18.65
C VAL A 163 1.13 -3.14 19.08
N LYS A 164 0.53 -2.64 20.17
CA LYS A 164 -0.70 -3.22 20.76
C LYS A 164 -1.96 -2.86 19.96
N GLU A 165 -1.89 -1.77 19.21
CA GLU A 165 -2.96 -1.19 18.39
C GLU A 165 -3.23 -1.98 17.11
N ILE A 166 -2.36 -2.93 16.75
CA ILE A 166 -2.61 -3.84 15.64
C ILE A 166 -3.92 -4.57 15.92
N VAL A 167 -4.89 -4.40 15.04
CA VAL A 167 -6.15 -5.16 15.06
C VAL A 167 -6.27 -5.96 13.78
N ARG A 168 -7.32 -6.78 13.69
CA ARG A 168 -7.66 -7.50 12.48
C ARG A 168 -7.72 -6.54 11.28
N PRO A 169 -6.98 -6.81 10.20
CA PRO A 169 -7.05 -6.04 8.98
C PRO A 169 -8.46 -6.05 8.39
N LYS A 170 -8.89 -4.90 7.86
CA LYS A 170 -10.19 -4.72 7.22
C LYS A 170 -10.30 -5.60 5.98
N SER A 171 -9.28 -5.58 5.12
CA SER A 171 -9.24 -6.37 3.90
C SER A 171 -7.79 -6.65 3.46
N VAL A 172 -7.66 -7.52 2.46
CA VAL A 172 -6.41 -7.73 1.72
C VAL A 172 -6.44 -6.89 0.44
N LEU A 173 -5.35 -6.19 0.14
CA LEU A 173 -5.11 -5.46 -1.09
C LEU A 173 -4.13 -6.27 -1.93
N LEU A 174 -4.63 -6.91 -2.99
CA LEU A 174 -3.82 -7.65 -3.97
C LEU A 174 -3.40 -6.70 -5.09
N LEU A 175 -2.13 -6.33 -5.14
CA LEU A 175 -1.56 -5.51 -6.20
C LEU A 175 -1.02 -6.41 -7.30
N ILE A 176 -1.63 -6.36 -8.48
CA ILE A 176 -1.27 -7.24 -9.60
C ILE A 176 -1.59 -6.56 -10.94
N GLY A 177 -0.65 -6.67 -11.87
CA GLY A 177 -0.84 -6.18 -13.23
C GLY A 177 -0.87 -4.65 -13.34
N ASP A 178 -1.09 -4.21 -14.56
CA ASP A 178 -1.07 -2.80 -14.97
C ASP A 178 -2.22 -2.56 -15.94
N SER A 179 -3.24 -1.82 -15.48
CA SER A 179 -4.48 -1.61 -16.25
C SER A 179 -4.27 -0.81 -17.54
N ARG A 180 -3.11 -0.18 -17.73
CA ARG A 180 -2.73 0.43 -19.02
C ARG A 180 -2.52 -0.61 -20.13
N GLN A 181 -2.28 -1.85 -19.74
CA GLN A 181 -2.00 -2.98 -20.64
C GLN A 181 -3.15 -4.00 -20.67
N GLU A 182 -4.22 -3.74 -19.90
CA GLU A 182 -5.39 -4.62 -19.84
C GLU A 182 -6.34 -4.36 -21.00
N THR A 183 -6.94 -5.43 -21.52
CA THR A 183 -8.12 -5.31 -22.40
C THR A 183 -9.34 -4.87 -21.58
N PRO A 184 -10.39 -4.31 -22.23
CA PRO A 184 -11.63 -3.97 -21.53
C PRO A 184 -12.25 -5.13 -20.74
N GLY A 185 -12.15 -6.35 -21.26
CA GLY A 185 -12.60 -7.56 -20.57
C GLY A 185 -11.81 -7.84 -19.28
N GLN A 186 -10.48 -7.72 -19.31
CA GLN A 186 -9.65 -7.92 -18.12
C GLN A 186 -9.94 -6.86 -17.05
N THR A 187 -10.08 -5.60 -17.45
CA THR A 187 -10.47 -4.51 -16.55
C THR A 187 -11.84 -4.76 -15.93
N SER A 188 -12.83 -5.21 -16.72
CA SER A 188 -14.16 -5.56 -16.23
C SER A 188 -14.12 -6.72 -15.24
N MET A 189 -13.34 -7.76 -15.52
CA MET A 189 -13.20 -8.90 -14.60
C MET A 189 -12.64 -8.47 -13.23
N ARG A 190 -11.63 -7.59 -13.21
CA ARG A 190 -11.10 -6.99 -11.98
C ARG A 190 -12.16 -6.17 -11.25
N GLY A 191 -12.94 -5.37 -11.98
CA GLY A 191 -14.07 -4.61 -11.45
C GLY A 191 -15.10 -5.50 -10.76
N ASN A 192 -15.57 -6.54 -11.44
CA ASN A 192 -16.57 -7.49 -10.92
C ASN A 192 -16.09 -8.18 -9.64
N VAL A 193 -14.80 -8.54 -9.56
CA VAL A 193 -14.22 -9.11 -8.33
C VAL A 193 -14.22 -8.10 -7.19
N ASN A 194 -13.84 -6.85 -7.46
CA ASN A 194 -13.87 -5.79 -6.45
C ASN A 194 -15.31 -5.52 -5.97
N GLU A 195 -16.29 -5.48 -6.86
CA GLU A 195 -17.70 -5.34 -6.50
C GLU A 195 -18.16 -6.51 -5.60
N SER A 196 -17.76 -7.74 -5.93
CA SER A 196 -18.20 -8.94 -5.23
C SER A 196 -17.49 -9.20 -3.90
N LEU A 197 -16.22 -8.81 -3.77
CA LEU A 197 -15.34 -9.20 -2.65
C LEU A 197 -14.76 -8.02 -1.85
N SER A 198 -15.09 -6.77 -2.18
CA SER A 198 -14.44 -5.55 -1.66
C SER A 198 -14.22 -5.49 -0.14
N ASP A 199 -15.12 -6.08 0.65
CA ASP A 199 -15.03 -6.12 2.11
C ASP A 199 -13.88 -6.99 2.63
N ARG A 200 -13.44 -7.99 1.86
CA ARG A 200 -12.40 -8.95 2.26
C ARG A 200 -11.15 -8.86 1.39
N LEU A 201 -11.33 -8.55 0.11
CA LEU A 201 -10.26 -8.51 -0.87
C LEU A 201 -10.54 -7.39 -1.88
N GLN A 202 -9.50 -6.63 -2.18
CA GLN A 202 -9.50 -5.71 -3.31
C GLN A 202 -8.31 -5.98 -4.21
N VAL A 203 -8.56 -6.07 -5.50
CA VAL A 203 -7.55 -6.26 -6.53
C VAL A 203 -7.26 -4.90 -7.16
N VAL A 204 -6.01 -4.46 -7.04
CA VAL A 204 -5.55 -3.13 -7.46
C VAL A 204 -4.48 -3.26 -8.53
N SER A 205 -4.51 -2.40 -9.55
CA SER A 205 -3.44 -2.32 -10.57
C SER A 205 -2.37 -1.31 -10.15
N TYR A 206 -1.12 -1.51 -10.58
CA TYR A 206 -0.04 -0.54 -10.31
C TYR A 206 -0.29 0.82 -10.97
N ASP A 207 -1.06 0.86 -12.05
CA ASP A 207 -1.53 2.10 -12.68
C ASP A 207 -2.28 3.01 -11.69
N ARG A 208 -2.97 2.46 -10.69
CA ARG A 208 -3.63 3.26 -9.65
C ARG A 208 -2.63 4.14 -8.90
N ILE A 209 -1.54 3.55 -8.41
CA ILE A 209 -0.45 4.29 -7.74
C ILE A 209 0.10 5.36 -8.68
N ARG A 210 0.40 4.96 -9.92
CA ARG A 210 0.99 5.83 -10.91
C ARG A 210 0.13 7.06 -11.20
N ARG A 211 -1.17 6.88 -11.48
CA ARG A 211 -2.11 7.96 -11.78
C ARG A 211 -2.26 8.95 -10.63
N HIS A 212 -2.37 8.45 -9.40
CA HIS A 212 -2.48 9.32 -8.24
C HIS A 212 -1.18 10.08 -7.94
N LEU A 213 -0.03 9.41 -8.05
CA LEU A 213 1.27 10.07 -7.93
C LEU A 213 1.45 11.15 -9.00
N GLN A 214 1.10 10.88 -10.26
CA GLN A 214 1.12 11.87 -11.34
C GLN A 214 0.21 13.08 -11.04
N SER A 215 -0.97 12.84 -10.49
CA SER A 215 -1.90 13.90 -10.08
C SER A 215 -1.29 14.80 -9.00
N ASP A 216 -0.70 14.22 -7.96
CA ASP A 216 -0.09 14.97 -6.86
C ASP A 216 1.13 15.76 -7.33
N LEU A 217 1.97 15.17 -8.18
CA LEU A 217 3.10 15.87 -8.80
C LEU A 217 2.62 17.01 -9.70
N GLY A 218 1.56 16.82 -10.47
CA GLY A 218 0.95 17.86 -11.29
C GLY A 218 0.39 19.02 -10.45
N TYR A 219 -0.29 18.71 -9.34
CA TYR A 219 -0.76 19.72 -8.39
C TYR A 219 0.40 20.50 -7.78
N ARG A 220 1.47 19.83 -7.35
CA ARG A 220 2.68 20.48 -6.81
C ARG A 220 3.35 21.38 -7.83
N ARG A 221 3.46 20.96 -9.10
CA ARG A 221 4.02 21.80 -10.17
C ARG A 221 3.20 23.05 -10.41
N ARG A 222 1.86 22.95 -10.40
CA ARG A 222 0.96 24.09 -10.59
C ARG A 222 0.96 25.05 -9.40
N ASN A 223 1.05 24.53 -8.19
CA ASN A 223 0.99 25.34 -6.97
C ASN A 223 2.36 25.89 -6.53
N ARG A 224 3.47 25.34 -7.04
CA ARG A 224 4.82 25.93 -6.94
C ARG A 224 5.10 26.92 -8.09
N GLY A 225 4.11 27.71 -8.49
CA GLY A 225 4.38 28.93 -9.24
C GLY A 225 5.15 29.91 -8.34
N PHE A 226 6.48 30.02 -8.56
CA PHE A 226 7.44 30.93 -7.93
C PHE A 226 7.71 30.77 -6.41
N ALA A 227 8.51 29.77 -6.07
CA ALA A 227 9.64 29.98 -5.16
C ALA A 227 10.87 29.32 -5.81
N ALA A 228 11.90 30.13 -6.06
CA ALA A 228 13.16 29.82 -6.73
C ALA A 228 13.88 28.61 -6.06
N GLU A 229 14.87 27.92 -6.65
CA GLU A 229 16.08 28.41 -7.30
C GLU A 229 16.69 27.32 -8.20
N VAL A 230 17.32 27.80 -9.26
CA VAL A 230 18.47 27.16 -9.88
C VAL A 230 19.64 27.43 -8.95
N THR A 231 20.24 26.37 -8.41
CA THR A 231 21.66 26.35 -8.02
C THR A 231 22.40 25.57 -9.07
#